data_AF-H9G5I7-F1
#
_entry.id   AF-H9G5I7-F1
#
_cell.length_a   1.000
_cell.length_b   1.000
_cell.length_c   1.000
_cell.angle_alpha   90.00
_cell.angle_beta   90.00
_cell.angle_gamma   90.00
#
_symmetry.space_group_name_H-M   'P 1'
#
loop_
_entity.id
_entity.type
_entity.pdbx_description
1 polymer ?
#
loop_
_entity_poly.entity_id
_entity_poly.type
_entity_poly.pdbx_seq_one_letter_code
_entity_poly.pdbx_strand_id
1 'polypeptide(L)'
;MARGPDAALQGPLPGPSVFTPSLFAVIRGNIRTVTNDVESQESVISVSATRIHRQKFALFHPVGKYGKSAGSIRTLLRCGVKPGPGSFLFTGWLHFGEAWLSCAPRYKDFRHVYEEARQAHQNPCEVSLD
;
A
#
# COMPACT_ATOMS: atom_id res chain seq x y z
N MET A 1 25.54 12.50 -11.17
CA MET A 1 24.67 11.38 -10.74
C MET A 1 23.29 11.96 -10.44
N ALA A 2 22.41 12.02 -11.43
CA ALA A 2 21.08 12.60 -11.29
C ALA A 2 20.20 11.64 -10.48
N ARG A 3 19.69 12.09 -9.32
CA ARG A 3 18.60 11.44 -8.60
C ARG A 3 17.40 11.38 -9.55
N GLY A 4 17.07 10.19 -10.04
CA GLY A 4 15.88 9.96 -10.85
C GLY A 4 14.61 10.35 -10.08
N PRO A 5 13.55 10.79 -10.77
CA PRO A 5 12.37 11.33 -10.12
C PRO A 5 11.73 10.25 -9.24
N ASP A 6 11.49 10.61 -7.99
CA ASP A 6 10.90 9.77 -6.97
C ASP A 6 9.56 9.20 -7.48
N ALA A 7 9.52 7.90 -7.80
CA ALA A 7 8.33 7.12 -8.17
C ALA A 7 7.26 7.12 -7.06
N ALA A 8 6.41 8.13 -7.05
CA ALA A 8 5.28 8.20 -6.13
C ALA A 8 4.03 7.66 -6.81
N LEU A 9 3.31 6.79 -6.11
CA LEU A 9 1.86 6.69 -6.30
C LEU A 9 1.29 8.04 -5.83
N GLN A 10 1.12 8.98 -6.75
CA GLN A 10 0.47 10.26 -6.47
C GLN A 10 -1.05 10.02 -6.43
N GLY A 11 -1.52 9.39 -5.35
CA GLY A 11 -2.91 9.51 -4.92
C GLY A 11 -3.08 10.73 -4.03
N PRO A 12 -4.28 11.31 -3.90
CA PRO A 12 -4.58 12.23 -2.79
C PRO A 12 -4.18 11.55 -1.48
N LEU A 13 -3.43 12.25 -0.63
CA LEU A 13 -3.14 11.74 0.72
C LEU A 13 -4.50 11.43 1.37
N PRO A 14 -4.69 10.23 1.93
CA PRO A 14 -5.94 9.91 2.58
C PRO A 14 -6.12 10.89 3.76
N GLY A 15 -7.26 11.57 3.82
CA GLY A 15 -7.60 12.46 4.93
C GLY A 15 -7.68 11.72 6.27
N PRO A 16 -7.90 12.40 7.41
CA PRO A 16 -7.77 11.82 8.77
C PRO A 16 -8.56 10.53 9.04
N SER A 17 -9.51 10.18 8.17
CA SER A 17 -10.26 8.91 8.15
C SER A 17 -9.54 7.74 7.44
N VAL A 18 -8.20 7.74 7.33
CA VAL A 18 -7.40 6.75 6.56
C VAL A 18 -7.70 5.29 6.93
N PHE A 19 -8.13 5.05 8.16
CA PHE A 19 -8.43 3.71 8.67
C PHE A 19 -9.89 3.58 9.08
N THR A 20 -10.77 3.56 8.08
CA THR A 20 -12.13 3.09 8.32
C THR A 20 -12.11 1.60 8.70
N PRO A 21 -13.01 1.14 9.58
CA PRO A 21 -13.07 -0.28 9.99
C PRO A 21 -13.27 -1.26 8.83
N SER A 22 -13.73 -0.75 7.69
CA SER A 22 -14.00 -1.46 6.42
C SER A 22 -12.76 -1.83 5.62
N LEU A 23 -11.55 -1.38 6.00
CA LEU A 23 -10.32 -1.87 5.37
C LEU A 23 -10.06 -3.33 5.74
N PHE A 24 -9.82 -4.15 4.72
CA PHE A 24 -9.53 -5.58 4.89
C PHE A 24 -8.03 -5.86 5.05
N ALA A 25 -7.17 -4.99 4.50
CA ALA A 25 -5.73 -5.15 4.54
C ALA A 25 -4.98 -3.82 4.74
N VAL A 26 -3.92 -3.86 5.55
CA VAL A 26 -2.95 -2.79 5.81
C VAL A 26 -1.56 -3.41 5.82
N ILE A 27 -0.76 -3.10 4.80
CA ILE A 27 0.50 -3.82 4.52
C ILE A 27 1.59 -2.81 4.18
N ARG A 28 2.73 -2.92 4.85
CA ARG A 28 3.95 -2.19 4.50
C ARG A 28 4.83 -3.07 3.64
N GLY A 29 5.30 -2.54 2.51
CA GLY A 29 6.11 -3.32 1.60
C GLY A 29 6.79 -2.51 0.51
N ASN A 30 7.41 -3.22 -0.43
CA ASN A 30 8.11 -2.66 -1.58
C ASN A 30 7.49 -3.18 -2.88
N ILE A 31 7.45 -2.32 -3.90
CA ILE A 31 7.00 -2.69 -5.25
C ILE A 31 8.13 -3.46 -5.93
N ARG A 32 7.85 -4.67 -6.43
CA ARG A 32 8.79 -5.48 -7.20
C ARG A 32 8.61 -5.26 -8.69
N THR A 33 7.40 -5.45 -9.17
CA THR A 33 7.03 -5.36 -10.59
C THR A 33 5.67 -4.70 -10.73
N VAL A 34 5.47 -4.02 -11.85
CA VAL A 34 4.21 -3.35 -12.20
C VAL A 34 3.85 -3.76 -13.62
N THR A 35 2.64 -4.28 -13.79
CA THR A 35 2.07 -4.63 -15.08
C THR A 35 0.81 -3.79 -15.26
N ASN A 36 0.75 -3.03 -16.35
CA ASN A 36 -0.40 -2.18 -16.65
C ASN A 36 -1.30 -2.90 -17.66
N ASP A 37 -2.58 -3.00 -17.32
CA ASP A 37 -3.64 -3.46 -18.18
C ASP A 37 -4.46 -2.24 -18.64
N VAL A 38 -4.20 -1.81 -19.88
CA VAL A 38 -4.86 -0.64 -20.46
C VAL A 38 -6.31 -0.94 -20.85
N GLU A 39 -6.63 -2.20 -21.17
CA GLU A 39 -7.97 -2.63 -21.54
C GLU A 39 -8.90 -2.54 -20.32
N SER A 40 -8.42 -3.02 -19.17
CA SER A 40 -9.18 -3.00 -17.91
C SER A 40 -9.02 -1.69 -17.12
N GLN A 41 -8.16 -0.76 -17.56
CA GLN A 41 -7.77 0.45 -16.81
C GLN A 41 -7.23 0.16 -15.40
N GLU A 42 -6.44 -0.92 -15.29
CA GLU A 42 -5.91 -1.45 -14.04
C GLU A 42 -4.38 -1.59 -14.08
N SER A 43 -3.76 -1.57 -12.92
CA SER A 43 -2.35 -1.89 -12.73
C SER A 43 -2.24 -3.03 -11.71
N VAL A 44 -1.63 -4.13 -12.13
CA VAL A 44 -1.27 -5.26 -11.27
C VAL A 44 0.14 -5.05 -10.75
N ILE A 45 0.31 -5.06 -9.43
CA ILE A 45 1.58 -4.77 -8.78
C ILE A 45 1.95 -5.98 -7.93
N SER A 46 3.16 -6.51 -8.15
CA SER A 46 3.72 -7.52 -7.26
C SER A 46 4.46 -6.84 -6.12
N VAL A 47 4.09 -7.18 -4.90
CA VAL A 47 4.59 -6.52 -3.69
C VAL A 47 5.33 -7.52 -2.82
N SER A 48 6.49 -7.09 -2.32
CA SER A 48 7.15 -7.72 -1.17
C SER A 48 6.63 -7.09 0.10
N ALA A 49 5.84 -7.81 0.89
CA ALA A 49 5.44 -7.36 2.21
C ALA A 49 6.62 -7.48 3.18
N THR A 50 6.99 -6.36 3.79
CA THR A 50 7.95 -6.30 4.89
C THR A 50 7.26 -6.41 6.24
N ARG A 51 6.03 -5.88 6.35
CA ARG A 51 5.20 -5.99 7.55
C ARG A 51 3.73 -6.02 7.18
N ILE A 52 2.98 -6.95 7.76
CA ILE A 52 1.53 -7.04 7.60
C ILE A 52 0.92 -6.57 8.92
N HIS A 53 0.31 -5.38 8.92
CA HIS A 53 -0.33 -4.83 10.13
C HIS A 53 -1.73 -5.41 10.32
N ARG A 54 -2.45 -5.61 9.22
CA ARG A 54 -3.77 -6.23 9.20
C ARG A 54 -3.96 -6.94 7.87
N GLN A 55 -4.44 -8.17 7.90
CA GLN A 55 -5.02 -8.82 6.73
C GLN A 55 -6.12 -9.76 7.21
N LYS A 56 -7.35 -9.57 6.76
CA LYS A 56 -8.47 -10.47 7.11
C LYS A 56 -8.38 -11.78 6.33
N PHE A 57 -7.79 -11.74 5.14
CA PHE A 57 -7.58 -12.88 4.26
C PHE A 57 -6.09 -13.04 3.96
N ALA A 58 -5.66 -14.26 3.65
CA ALA A 58 -4.27 -14.59 3.31
C ALA A 58 -3.92 -14.09 1.90
N LEU A 59 -3.88 -12.77 1.72
CA LEU A 59 -3.54 -12.14 0.44
C LEU A 59 -2.03 -12.23 0.15
N PHE A 60 -1.23 -12.17 1.22
CA PHE A 60 0.21 -12.24 1.15
C PHE A 60 0.69 -13.53 1.81
N HIS A 61 1.38 -14.34 1.01
CA HIS A 61 1.88 -15.63 1.43
C HIS A 61 3.36 -15.51 1.81
N PRO A 62 3.82 -16.23 2.84
CA PRO A 62 5.23 -16.26 3.20
C PRO A 62 6.04 -16.86 2.04
N VAL A 63 7.14 -16.20 1.69
CA VAL A 63 8.03 -16.61 0.60
C VAL A 63 9.43 -16.84 1.17
N GLY A 64 9.86 -18.10 1.14
CA GLY A 64 11.17 -18.53 1.64
C GLY A 64 11.26 -18.61 3.17
N LYS A 65 12.49 -18.77 3.69
CA LYS A 65 12.76 -19.07 5.11
C LYS A 65 12.88 -17.84 6.03
N TYR A 66 12.74 -16.62 5.51
CA TYR A 66 13.11 -15.38 6.22
C TYR A 66 11.94 -14.45 6.57
N GLY A 67 10.71 -14.98 6.72
CA GLY A 67 9.56 -14.19 7.18
C GLY A 67 9.11 -13.06 6.24
N LYS A 68 9.60 -13.03 4.99
CA LYS A 68 9.13 -12.10 3.96
C LYS A 68 7.89 -12.70 3.33
N SER A 69 6.83 -11.91 3.16
CA SER A 69 5.65 -12.34 2.41
C SER A 69 5.59 -11.64 1.06
N ALA A 70 4.95 -12.25 0.08
CA ALA A 70 4.69 -11.63 -1.21
C ALA A 70 3.26 -11.88 -1.63
N GLY A 71 2.76 -10.98 -2.45
CA GLY A 71 1.40 -11.00 -2.97
C GLY A 71 1.28 -10.06 -4.15
N SER A 72 0.18 -10.19 -4.85
CA SER A 72 -0.19 -9.30 -5.95
C SER A 72 -1.38 -8.45 -5.51
N ILE A 73 -1.34 -7.18 -5.90
CA ILE A 73 -2.40 -6.21 -5.64
C ILE A 73 -2.82 -5.58 -6.97
N ARG A 74 -4.08 -5.15 -7.04
CA ARG A 74 -4.63 -4.39 -8.17
C ARG A 74 -4.95 -2.98 -7.72
N THR A 75 -4.75 -2.03 -8.62
CA THR A 75 -5.16 -0.63 -8.43
C THR A 75 -5.55 -0.02 -9.77
N LEU A 76 -6.13 1.17 -9.75
CA LEU A 76 -6.54 1.86 -10.98
C LEU A 76 -5.31 2.40 -11.72
N LEU A 77 -5.30 2.26 -13.04
CA LEU A 77 -4.20 2.73 -13.90
C LEU A 77 -3.92 4.23 -13.74
N ARG A 78 -4.95 5.02 -13.46
CA ARG A 78 -4.86 6.46 -13.17
C ARG A 78 -4.03 6.82 -11.93
N CYS A 79 -3.74 5.86 -11.04
CA CYS A 79 -2.85 6.07 -9.91
C CYS A 79 -1.37 6.22 -10.34
N GLY A 80 -1.04 5.90 -11.61
CA GLY A 80 0.28 6.17 -12.18
C GLY A 80 1.41 5.40 -11.50
N VAL A 81 1.16 4.15 -11.11
CA VAL A 81 2.12 3.33 -10.35
C VAL A 81 3.38 3.10 -11.17
N LYS A 82 4.54 3.32 -10.54
CA LYS A 82 5.85 3.10 -11.14
C LYS A 82 6.72 2.25 -10.23
N PRO A 83 7.49 1.28 -10.78
CA PRO A 83 8.49 0.58 -9.99
C PRO A 83 9.56 1.58 -9.54
N GLY A 84 10.00 1.47 -8.29
CA GLY A 84 11.02 2.36 -7.76
C GLY A 84 11.42 2.04 -6.32
N PRO A 85 12.56 2.61 -5.86
CA PRO A 85 13.00 2.43 -4.49
C PRO A 85 12.05 3.12 -3.51
N GLY A 86 11.82 2.46 -2.38
CA GLY A 86 11.00 2.99 -1.29
C GLY A 86 10.07 1.96 -0.69
N SER A 87 9.58 2.28 0.51
CA SER A 87 8.51 1.53 1.17
C SER A 87 7.19 2.26 1.02
N PHE A 88 6.13 1.49 0.83
CA PHE A 88 4.77 1.97 0.60
C PHE A 88 3.85 1.36 1.64
N LEU A 89 2.79 2.10 2.00
CA LEU A 89 1.70 1.56 2.80
C LEU A 89 0.52 1.25 1.88
N PHE A 90 0.27 -0.03 1.71
CA PHE A 90 -0.82 -0.58 0.93
C PHE A 90 -2.03 -0.76 1.83
N THR A 91 -3.10 -0.03 1.51
CA THR A 91 -4.40 -0.14 2.19
C THR A 91 -5.49 -0.45 1.18
N GLY A 92 -6.38 -1.38 1.52
CA GLY A 92 -7.47 -1.70 0.61
C GLY A 92 -8.38 -2.82 1.08
N TRP A 93 -9.14 -3.33 0.12
CA TRP A 93 -10.22 -4.30 0.31
C TRP A 93 -10.00 -5.53 -0.55
N LEU A 94 -10.75 -6.59 -0.22
CA LEU A 94 -10.79 -7.79 -1.04
C LEU A 94 -11.91 -7.65 -2.07
N HIS A 95 -11.61 -7.96 -3.33
CA HIS A 95 -12.62 -8.07 -4.38
C HIS A 95 -12.37 -9.37 -5.15
N PHE A 96 -13.34 -10.28 -5.14
CA PHE A 96 -13.25 -11.61 -5.78
C PHE A 96 -11.96 -12.41 -5.46
N GLY A 97 -11.46 -12.33 -4.23
CA GLY A 97 -10.23 -13.03 -3.83
C GLY A 97 -8.94 -12.29 -4.19
N GLU A 98 -9.05 -11.16 -4.89
CA GLU A 98 -7.93 -10.31 -5.27
C GLU A 98 -7.82 -9.11 -4.33
N ALA A 99 -6.58 -8.71 -4.04
CA ALA A 99 -6.30 -7.56 -3.20
C ALA A 99 -6.43 -6.27 -4.03
N TRP A 100 -7.48 -5.49 -3.77
CA TRP A 100 -7.72 -4.23 -4.46
C TRP A 100 -7.40 -3.05 -3.54
N LEU A 101 -6.56 -2.14 -4.03
CA LEU A 101 -6.11 -1.00 -3.27
C LEU A 101 -6.49 0.31 -3.95
N SER A 102 -6.77 1.32 -3.12
CA SER A 102 -6.75 2.72 -3.55
C SER A 102 -5.33 3.15 -3.90
N CYS A 103 -5.17 4.36 -4.46
CA CYS A 103 -3.85 4.89 -4.76
C CYS A 103 -3.02 5.01 -3.45
N ALA A 104 -2.09 4.09 -3.24
CA ALA A 104 -1.36 3.91 -1.99
C ALA A 104 -0.19 4.91 -1.84
N PRO A 105 -0.09 5.69 -0.74
CA PRO A 105 0.99 6.64 -0.55
C PRO A 105 2.33 5.95 -0.21
N ARG A 106 3.43 6.70 -0.29
CA ARG A 106 4.71 6.25 0.28
C ARG A 106 4.60 6.20 1.80
N TYR A 107 5.31 5.25 2.41
CA TYR A 107 5.26 5.06 3.86
C TYR A 107 5.76 6.29 4.64
N LYS A 108 6.74 7.02 4.10
CA LYS A 108 7.25 8.27 4.70
C LYS A 108 6.16 9.36 4.77
N ASP A 109 5.38 9.51 3.70
CA ASP A 109 4.36 10.54 3.59
C ASP A 109 3.15 10.15 4.45
N PHE A 110 2.81 8.86 4.47
CA PHE A 110 1.84 8.30 5.39
C PHE A 110 2.20 8.55 6.87
N ARG A 111 3.45 8.28 7.28
CA ARG A 111 3.89 8.45 8.67
C ARG A 111 3.66 9.87 9.15
N HIS A 112 4.01 10.86 8.34
CA HIS A 112 3.82 12.27 8.66
C HIS A 112 2.34 12.57 8.96
N VAL A 113 1.46 12.24 8.01
CA VAL A 113 0.00 12.49 8.14
C VAL A 113 -0.60 11.70 9.31
N TYR A 114 -0.15 10.46 9.51
CA TYR A 114 -0.61 9.60 10.60
C TYR A 114 -0.23 10.18 11.97
N GLU A 115 1.00 10.63 12.14
CA GLU A 115 1.47 11.23 13.39
C GLU A 115 0.72 12.53 13.70
N GLU A 116 0.49 13.38 12.69
CA GLU A 116 -0.34 14.59 12.82
C GLU A 116 -1.77 14.25 13.25
N ALA A 117 -2.42 13.31 12.57
CA ALA A 117 -3.79 12.89 12.90
C ALA A 117 -3.88 12.22 14.29
N ARG A 118 -2.82 11.49 14.69
CA ARG A 118 -2.72 10.88 16.02
C ARG A 118 -2.60 11.95 17.11
N GLN A 119 -1.75 12.96 16.91
CA GLN A 119 -1.62 14.08 17.84
C GLN A 119 -2.93 14.88 17.95
N ALA A 120 -3.65 15.04 16.84
CA ALA A 120 -4.95 15.69 16.80
C ALA A 120 -6.10 14.86 17.43
N HIS A 121 -5.85 13.62 17.89
CA HIS A 121 -6.86 12.67 18.38
C HIS A 121 -7.98 12.37 17.36
N GLN A 122 -7.69 12.54 16.06
CA GLN A 122 -8.64 12.34 14.97
C GLN A 122 -8.52 10.96 14.33
N ASN A 123 -7.61 10.11 14.83
CA ASN A 123 -7.40 8.79 14.29
C ASN A 123 -8.12 7.73 15.14
N PRO A 124 -9.22 7.13 14.65
CA PRO A 124 -9.98 6.11 15.39
C PRO A 124 -9.28 4.75 15.45
N CYS A 125 -8.14 4.54 14.76
CA CYS A 125 -7.45 3.25 14.69
C CYS A 125 -5.93 3.40 14.85
N GLU A 126 -5.36 2.71 15.85
CA GLU A 126 -3.91 2.68 16.03
C GLU A 126 -3.22 1.64 15.15
N VAL A 127 -2.09 2.02 14.54
CA VAL A 127 -1.23 1.16 13.73
C VAL A 127 0.17 1.24 14.32
N SER A 128 0.73 0.11 14.75
CA SER A 128 2.10 0.06 15.27
C SER A 128 3.09 0.42 14.17
N LEU A 129 3.90 1.46 14.35
CA LEU A 129 4.80 2.01 13.34
C LEU A 129 6.23 1.41 13.35
N ASP A 130 6.49 0.33 14.11
CA ASP A 130 7.85 -0.22 14.28
C ASP A 130 8.53 -0.70 12.98
#